data_AF-A0A1J5WLT2-F1
#
_entry.id   AF-A0A1J5WLT2-F1
#
_cell.length_a   1.000
_cell.length_b   1.000
_cell.length_c   1.000
_cell.angle_alpha   90.00
_cell.angle_beta   90.00
_cell.angle_gamma   90.00
#
_symmetry.space_group_name_H-M   'P 1'
#
loop_
_entity.id
_entity.type
_entity.pdbx_description
1 polymer ?
#
loop_
_entity_poly.entity_id
_entity_poly.type
_entity_poly.pdbx_seq_one_letter_code
_entity_poly.pdbx_strand_id
1 'polypeptide(L)'
;MFDLPRKSFAKHGDSFFVDEKRGVLIVSEVVLGKIHEDVQKERVFLFSQIQEVLEVVKQRVMKEVMQREQERHKELEEKGIFGTEKRDFSATEMCVYCWGEPVDGVFTFPLCEEAHRYACLECLDIANKNNCLLVCLTPKSACKANGDTFGMDEYRKAAGGNKEMEIRLSALVAQLQAPASFLLTCDLPNEAVLLTEKTTVTLKNIEISEKLFFVLLEKTRITVGKRFSISSHNENEDCIREHIIAREGRLCLKTYWEVSSLALENIERMPPSSIGCSLDKFYLKKTGLINILPKLRINKDWKYGELTLDANKKKHVAGILKQKHIFYAGKMESICLEGYAVGVITKMDHIYSDIIDLKLSANKKEHVAAVLALDQPFYIFRVERMDLKEYAVRVIMKIRIKEDVILERFVLDARKKHFSRILKEGDGSIELGRIRQDGFKVPEKIRRKLRYTLVDGGGRKVLEKKSTRGRNHGKWWGTKLWRSKWWTRKKDLE
;
A
#
# COMPACT_ATOMS: atom_id res chain seq x y z
N MET A 1 -20.64 -21.24 -6.00
CA MET A 1 -20.55 -19.80 -6.29
C MET A 1 -19.09 -19.42 -6.14
N PHE A 2 -18.39 -19.08 -7.22
CA PHE A 2 -16.97 -18.70 -7.14
C PHE A 2 -16.88 -17.18 -7.03
N ASP A 3 -16.21 -16.69 -5.98
CA ASP A 3 -16.11 -15.26 -5.71
C ASP A 3 -15.07 -14.58 -6.63
N LEU A 4 -15.43 -14.22 -7.86
CA LEU A 4 -14.71 -13.19 -8.62
C LEU A 4 -14.58 -11.84 -7.88
N PRO A 5 -15.52 -11.44 -6.99
CA PRO A 5 -15.29 -10.36 -6.05
C PRO A 5 -13.98 -10.49 -5.25
N ARG A 6 -13.45 -11.70 -5.03
CA ARG A 6 -12.14 -11.90 -4.37
C ARG A 6 -10.93 -11.74 -5.30
N LYS A 7 -11.10 -11.82 -6.63
CA LYS A 7 -10.00 -11.65 -7.61
C LYS A 7 -9.93 -10.25 -8.20
N SER A 8 -11.06 -9.54 -8.32
CA SER A 8 -11.07 -8.15 -8.76
C SER A 8 -10.46 -7.24 -7.70
N PHE A 9 -9.61 -6.30 -8.10
CA PHE A 9 -9.06 -5.32 -7.17
C PHE A 9 -9.96 -4.08 -7.03
N ALA A 10 -10.88 -3.85 -7.97
CA ALA A 10 -11.87 -2.79 -7.95
C ALA A 10 -13.14 -3.20 -8.73
N LYS A 11 -14.28 -2.60 -8.36
CA LYS A 11 -15.60 -2.81 -8.98
C LYS A 11 -16.25 -1.47 -9.29
N HIS A 12 -17.01 -1.40 -10.39
CA HIS A 12 -17.83 -0.24 -10.75
C HIS A 12 -19.10 -0.72 -11.45
N GLY A 13 -20.27 -0.49 -10.84
CA GLY A 13 -21.53 -1.07 -11.32
C GLY A 13 -21.38 -2.58 -11.50
N ASP A 14 -21.74 -3.08 -12.67
CA ASP A 14 -21.63 -4.51 -13.03
C ASP A 14 -20.27 -4.86 -13.67
N SER A 15 -19.28 -3.98 -13.57
CA SER A 15 -17.94 -4.18 -14.14
C SER A 15 -16.88 -4.40 -13.07
N PHE A 16 -15.94 -5.30 -13.37
CA PHE A 16 -14.85 -5.70 -12.51
C PHE A 16 -13.50 -5.39 -13.15
N PHE A 17 -12.57 -4.89 -12.35
CA PHE A 17 -11.18 -4.66 -12.74
C PHE A 17 -10.28 -5.75 -12.16
N VAL A 18 -9.58 -6.47 -13.04
CA VAL A 18 -8.68 -7.57 -12.68
C VAL A 18 -7.24 -7.16 -13.05
N ASP A 19 -6.31 -7.32 -12.10
CA ASP A 19 -4.89 -7.05 -12.31
C ASP A 19 -4.24 -8.25 -12.98
N GLU A 20 -3.93 -8.10 -14.26
CA GLU A 20 -3.29 -9.11 -15.07
C GLU A 20 -1.79 -8.84 -15.18
N LYS A 21 -0.99 -9.90 -15.40
CA LYS A 21 0.48 -9.75 -15.50
C LYS A 21 0.89 -8.70 -16.53
N ARG A 22 0.15 -8.56 -17.62
CA ARG A 22 0.46 -7.68 -18.76
C ARG A 22 -0.43 -6.43 -18.86
N GLY A 23 -1.33 -6.20 -17.90
CA GLY A 23 -2.32 -5.14 -18.06
C GLY A 23 -3.42 -5.14 -16.99
N VAL A 24 -4.49 -4.41 -17.29
CA VAL A 24 -5.72 -4.38 -16.50
C VAL A 24 -6.84 -4.89 -17.39
N LEU A 25 -7.52 -5.94 -16.95
CA LEU A 25 -8.68 -6.47 -17.64
C LEU A 25 -9.96 -5.89 -17.02
N ILE A 26 -10.80 -5.27 -17.84
CA ILE A 26 -12.15 -4.84 -17.49
C ILE A 26 -13.11 -5.89 -18.01
N VAL A 27 -13.95 -6.45 -17.14
CA VAL A 27 -14.94 -7.46 -17.51
C VAL A 27 -16.29 -7.12 -16.90
N SER A 28 -17.36 -7.17 -17.68
CA SER A 28 -18.73 -7.02 -17.19
C SER A 28 -19.26 -8.33 -16.61
N GLU A 29 -20.24 -8.23 -15.72
CA GLU A 29 -20.98 -9.37 -15.18
C GLU A 29 -21.65 -10.21 -16.29
N VAL A 30 -22.07 -9.58 -17.39
CA VAL A 30 -22.63 -10.26 -18.56
C VAL A 30 -21.61 -11.19 -19.22
N VAL A 31 -20.38 -10.71 -19.44
CA VAL A 31 -19.31 -11.53 -20.01
C VAL A 31 -18.92 -12.65 -19.04
N LEU A 32 -18.90 -12.36 -17.74
CA LEU A 32 -18.68 -13.37 -16.71
C LEU A 32 -19.76 -14.45 -16.70
N GLY A 33 -21.04 -14.06 -16.87
CA GLY A 33 -22.16 -14.98 -16.97
C GLY A 33 -21.99 -15.97 -18.12
N LYS A 34 -21.59 -15.47 -19.31
CA LYS A 34 -21.30 -16.33 -20.47
C LYS A 34 -20.13 -17.29 -20.21
N ILE A 35 -19.02 -16.78 -19.66
CA ILE A 35 -17.89 -17.62 -19.27
C ILE A 35 -18.36 -18.68 -18.26
N HIS A 36 -19.25 -18.33 -17.34
CA HIS A 36 -19.76 -19.27 -16.34
C HIS A 36 -20.66 -20.34 -16.94
N GLU A 37 -21.57 -20.00 -17.85
CA GLU A 37 -22.39 -20.98 -18.58
C GLU A 37 -21.54 -21.95 -19.39
N ASP A 38 -20.51 -21.43 -20.08
CA ASP A 38 -19.55 -22.27 -20.78
C ASP A 38 -18.75 -23.14 -19.80
N VAL A 39 -18.45 -22.65 -18.59
CA VAL A 39 -17.79 -23.45 -17.53
C VAL A 39 -18.73 -24.55 -17.06
N GLN A 40 -20.02 -24.28 -16.85
CA GLN A 40 -20.95 -25.32 -16.40
C GLN A 40 -21.13 -26.43 -17.45
N LYS A 41 -21.18 -26.08 -18.74
CA LYS A 41 -21.23 -27.08 -19.83
C LYS A 41 -19.96 -27.93 -19.88
N GLU A 42 -18.79 -27.31 -19.72
CA GLU A 42 -17.52 -28.03 -19.73
C GLU A 42 -17.23 -28.73 -18.40
N ARG A 43 -17.86 -28.32 -17.28
CA ARG A 43 -17.80 -28.99 -15.98
C ARG A 43 -18.42 -30.38 -16.04
N VAL A 44 -19.47 -30.59 -16.83
CA VAL A 44 -20.03 -31.93 -17.08
C VAL A 44 -18.98 -32.81 -17.79
N PHE A 45 -18.28 -32.25 -18.77
CA PHE A 45 -17.19 -32.94 -19.48
C PHE A 45 -15.99 -33.20 -18.56
N LEU A 46 -15.62 -32.24 -17.71
CA LEU A 46 -14.53 -32.35 -16.75
C LEU A 46 -14.85 -33.37 -15.66
N PHE A 47 -16.10 -33.42 -15.17
CA PHE A 47 -16.55 -34.48 -14.26
C PHE A 47 -16.41 -35.85 -14.93
N SER A 48 -16.72 -35.98 -16.22
CA SER A 48 -16.50 -37.22 -16.98
C SER A 48 -15.01 -37.59 -17.04
N GLN A 49 -14.10 -36.64 -17.31
CA GLN A 49 -12.65 -36.91 -17.34
C GLN A 49 -12.07 -37.21 -15.95
N ILE A 50 -12.48 -36.46 -14.94
CA ILE A 50 -12.08 -36.71 -13.53
C ILE A 50 -12.59 -38.08 -13.12
N GLN A 51 -13.83 -38.44 -13.49
CA GLN A 51 -14.39 -39.75 -13.26
C GLN A 51 -13.55 -40.84 -13.93
N GLU A 52 -13.15 -40.70 -15.18
CA GLU A 52 -12.28 -41.67 -15.87
C GLU A 52 -10.94 -41.88 -15.14
N VAL A 53 -10.29 -40.79 -14.72
CA VAL A 53 -9.01 -40.86 -13.97
C VAL A 53 -9.22 -41.53 -12.61
N LEU A 54 -10.24 -41.11 -11.88
CA LEU A 54 -10.53 -41.64 -10.55
C LEU A 54 -11.07 -43.08 -10.61
N GLU A 55 -11.72 -43.50 -11.70
CA GLU A 55 -12.15 -44.88 -11.92
C GLU A 55 -10.94 -45.81 -12.01
N VAL A 56 -9.87 -45.41 -12.73
CA VAL A 56 -8.62 -46.18 -12.78
C VAL A 56 -8.00 -46.32 -11.38
N VAL A 57 -7.99 -45.24 -10.59
CA VAL A 57 -7.47 -45.27 -9.22
C VAL A 57 -8.35 -46.14 -8.33
N LYS A 58 -9.68 -46.00 -8.42
CA LYS A 58 -10.66 -46.77 -7.68
C LYS A 58 -10.50 -48.26 -7.96
N GLN A 59 -10.39 -48.66 -9.22
CA GLN A 59 -10.17 -50.06 -9.61
C GLN A 59 -8.88 -50.63 -9.02
N ARG A 60 -7.80 -49.85 -9.00
CA ARG A 60 -6.55 -50.24 -8.36
C ARG A 60 -6.73 -50.47 -6.86
N VAL A 61 -7.31 -49.49 -6.16
CA VAL A 61 -7.57 -49.56 -4.71
C VAL A 61 -8.43 -50.78 -4.39
N MET A 62 -9.54 -50.98 -5.12
CA MET A 62 -10.43 -52.11 -4.89
C MET A 62 -9.75 -53.45 -5.14
N LYS A 63 -8.91 -53.56 -6.18
CA LYS A 63 -8.13 -54.78 -6.45
C LYS A 63 -7.17 -55.10 -5.31
N GLU A 64 -6.43 -54.10 -4.81
CA GLU A 64 -5.50 -54.28 -3.69
C GLU A 64 -6.23 -54.67 -2.40
N VAL A 65 -7.36 -54.03 -2.10
CA VAL A 65 -8.17 -54.34 -0.92
C VAL A 65 -8.74 -55.76 -1.00
N MET A 66 -9.31 -56.16 -2.15
CA MET A 66 -9.80 -57.53 -2.35
C MET A 66 -8.69 -58.58 -2.19
N GLN A 67 -7.50 -58.30 -2.72
CA GLN A 67 -6.36 -59.20 -2.59
C GLN A 67 -5.91 -59.35 -1.14
N ARG A 68 -5.75 -58.25 -0.40
CA ARG A 68 -5.39 -58.27 1.03
C ARG A 68 -6.43 -59.03 1.86
N GLU A 69 -7.72 -58.87 1.55
CA GLU A 69 -8.79 -59.62 2.22
C GLU A 69 -8.71 -61.12 1.94
N GLN A 70 -8.44 -61.53 0.69
CA GLN A 70 -8.24 -62.93 0.34
C GLN A 70 -7.03 -63.54 1.07
N GLU A 71 -5.90 -62.83 1.11
CA GLU A 71 -4.69 -63.24 1.84
C GLU A 71 -4.97 -63.37 3.34
N ARG A 72 -5.65 -62.38 3.94
CA ARG A 72 -6.08 -62.40 5.34
C ARG A 72 -6.96 -63.60 5.66
N HIS A 73 -7.92 -63.92 4.80
CA HIS A 73 -8.79 -65.08 4.99
C HIS A 73 -8.03 -66.40 4.87
N LYS A 74 -7.13 -66.51 3.90
CA LYS A 74 -6.27 -67.69 3.74
C LYS A 74 -5.38 -67.90 4.98
N GLU A 75 -4.79 -66.84 5.52
CA GLU A 75 -4.01 -66.92 6.76
C GLU A 75 -4.85 -67.32 7.99
N LEU A 76 -6.10 -66.85 8.09
CA LEU A 76 -7.01 -67.21 9.18
C LEU A 76 -7.43 -68.68 9.08
N GLU A 77 -7.69 -69.17 7.87
CA GLU A 77 -7.96 -70.57 7.58
C GLU A 77 -6.76 -71.46 7.93
N GLU A 78 -5.54 -71.05 7.56
CA GLU A 78 -4.29 -71.74 7.92
C GLU A 78 -4.04 -71.79 9.44
N LYS A 79 -4.53 -70.79 10.18
CA LYS A 79 -4.47 -70.72 11.65
C LYS A 79 -5.64 -71.44 12.35
N GLY A 80 -6.54 -72.10 11.60
CA GLY A 80 -7.68 -72.84 12.12
C GLY A 80 -8.82 -71.97 12.67
N ILE A 81 -8.87 -70.68 12.30
CA ILE A 81 -9.91 -69.74 12.71
C ILE A 81 -10.97 -69.68 11.61
N PHE A 82 -12.10 -70.35 11.82
CA PHE A 82 -13.23 -70.39 10.88
C PHE A 82 -14.36 -69.44 11.34
N GLY A 83 -15.10 -68.86 10.38
CA GLY A 83 -16.31 -68.08 10.66
C GLY A 83 -16.16 -66.56 10.76
N THR A 84 -15.00 -65.99 10.40
CA THR A 84 -14.89 -64.53 10.22
C THR A 84 -15.62 -64.09 8.96
N GLU A 85 -16.54 -63.14 9.07
CA GLU A 85 -17.28 -62.58 7.93
C GLU A 85 -16.32 -61.93 6.92
N LYS A 86 -16.48 -62.30 5.65
CA LYS A 86 -15.83 -61.61 4.52
C LYS A 86 -16.46 -60.22 4.42
N ARG A 87 -15.62 -59.19 4.24
CA ARG A 87 -16.13 -57.84 3.97
C ARG A 87 -16.92 -57.88 2.66
N ASP A 88 -18.19 -57.48 2.72
CA ASP A 88 -19.05 -57.45 1.55
C ASP A 88 -18.74 -56.20 0.71
N PHE A 89 -18.11 -56.42 -0.44
CA PHE A 89 -17.80 -55.37 -1.42
C PHE A 89 -18.96 -55.11 -2.39
N SER A 90 -20.06 -55.86 -2.29
CA SER A 90 -21.29 -55.64 -3.07
C SER A 90 -22.25 -54.64 -2.41
N ALA A 91 -21.97 -54.22 -1.16
CA ALA A 91 -22.73 -53.20 -0.47
C ALA A 91 -22.64 -51.86 -1.21
N THR A 92 -23.80 -51.24 -1.42
CA THR A 92 -23.99 -50.01 -2.19
C THR A 92 -23.02 -48.90 -1.75
N GLU A 93 -22.18 -48.43 -2.68
CA GLU A 93 -21.16 -47.41 -2.45
C GLU A 93 -21.78 -46.01 -2.25
N MET A 94 -22.47 -45.81 -1.13
CA MET A 94 -23.17 -44.55 -0.84
C MET A 94 -22.20 -43.45 -0.41
N CYS A 95 -22.48 -42.23 -0.86
CA CYS A 95 -21.76 -41.04 -0.40
C CYS A 95 -22.14 -40.73 1.06
N VAL A 96 -21.15 -40.73 1.96
CA VAL A 96 -21.36 -40.50 3.40
C VAL A 96 -21.80 -39.06 3.74
N TYR A 97 -21.64 -38.11 2.82
CA TYR A 97 -21.87 -36.69 3.08
C TYR A 97 -23.23 -36.18 2.62
N CYS A 98 -23.73 -36.68 1.49
CA CYS A 98 -25.05 -36.27 0.99
C CYS A 98 -26.15 -37.28 1.26
N TRP A 99 -25.82 -38.51 1.70
CA TRP A 99 -26.77 -39.60 1.91
C TRP A 99 -27.73 -39.79 0.73
N GLY A 100 -27.29 -39.44 -0.49
CA GLY A 100 -28.10 -39.48 -1.68
C GLY A 100 -28.59 -40.90 -1.93
N GLU A 101 -29.87 -41.04 -2.30
CA GLU A 101 -30.44 -42.34 -2.67
C GLU A 101 -29.56 -43.03 -3.70
N PRO A 102 -29.40 -44.36 -3.62
CA PRO A 102 -28.61 -45.13 -4.56
C PRO A 102 -29.35 -45.20 -5.88
N VAL A 103 -29.29 -44.11 -6.65
CA VAL A 103 -29.68 -44.15 -8.04
C VAL A 103 -28.53 -44.83 -8.76
N ASP A 104 -28.83 -45.97 -9.39
CA ASP A 104 -27.91 -46.68 -10.28
C ASP A 104 -27.23 -45.66 -11.21
N GLY A 105 -25.92 -45.43 -11.00
CA GLY A 105 -25.11 -44.58 -11.87
C GLY A 105 -24.39 -43.38 -11.23
N VAL A 106 -24.55 -43.07 -9.94
CA VAL A 106 -23.75 -42.00 -9.31
C VAL A 106 -22.36 -42.52 -8.94
N PHE A 107 -21.31 -42.05 -9.64
CA PHE A 107 -19.93 -42.42 -9.31
C PHE A 107 -19.53 -41.92 -7.92
N THR A 108 -19.02 -42.84 -7.11
CA THR A 108 -18.42 -42.55 -5.80
C THR A 108 -16.98 -43.05 -5.72
N PHE A 109 -16.17 -42.34 -4.95
CA PHE A 109 -14.73 -42.58 -4.83
C PHE A 109 -14.33 -42.86 -3.37
N PRO A 110 -13.42 -43.81 -3.10
CA PRO A 110 -12.91 -44.10 -1.76
C PRO A 110 -12.25 -42.89 -1.10
N LEU A 111 -12.56 -42.63 0.17
CA LEU A 111 -11.90 -41.60 0.97
C LEU A 111 -10.55 -42.03 1.55
N CYS A 112 -10.25 -43.34 1.54
CA CYS A 112 -9.00 -43.92 2.02
C CYS A 112 -8.62 -45.16 1.18
N GLU A 113 -7.34 -45.53 1.20
CA GLU A 113 -6.81 -46.72 0.50
C GLU A 113 -7.45 -48.05 0.94
N GLU A 114 -8.05 -48.11 2.13
CA GLU A 114 -8.75 -49.30 2.64
C GLU A 114 -10.24 -49.33 2.29
N ALA A 115 -10.70 -48.38 1.46
CA ALA A 115 -12.05 -48.29 0.91
C ALA A 115 -13.21 -48.39 1.92
N HIS A 116 -13.04 -47.81 3.12
CA HIS A 116 -14.05 -47.87 4.18
C HIS A 116 -15.29 -47.00 3.96
N ARG A 117 -15.11 -45.86 3.30
CA ARG A 117 -16.13 -44.83 3.10
C ARG A 117 -15.91 -44.19 1.74
N TYR A 118 -17.00 -43.75 1.12
CA TYR A 118 -17.00 -43.17 -0.22
C TYR A 118 -17.62 -41.78 -0.22
N ALA A 119 -17.22 -40.95 -1.18
CA ALA A 119 -17.85 -39.68 -1.48
C ALA A 119 -18.13 -39.57 -2.98
N CYS A 120 -19.26 -38.97 -3.35
CA CYS A 120 -19.54 -38.66 -4.75
C CYS A 120 -18.67 -37.48 -5.23
N LEU A 121 -18.52 -37.36 -6.55
CA LEU A 121 -17.73 -36.28 -7.16
C LEU A 121 -18.25 -34.90 -6.80
N GLU A 122 -19.56 -34.73 -6.65
CA GLU A 122 -20.15 -33.45 -6.25
C GLU A 122 -19.73 -33.04 -4.84
N CYS A 123 -19.75 -33.96 -3.87
CA CYS A 123 -19.29 -33.67 -2.52
C CYS A 123 -17.78 -33.38 -2.46
N LEU A 124 -16.97 -34.13 -3.22
CA LEU A 124 -15.53 -33.88 -3.35
C LEU A 124 -15.24 -32.50 -3.98
N ASP A 125 -15.98 -32.14 -5.03
CA ASP A 125 -15.88 -30.83 -5.70
C ASP A 125 -16.29 -29.67 -4.77
N ILE A 126 -17.42 -29.81 -4.06
CA ILE A 126 -17.88 -28.82 -3.07
C ILE A 126 -16.83 -28.64 -1.97
N ALA A 127 -16.30 -29.73 -1.44
CA ALA A 127 -15.26 -29.67 -0.41
C ALA A 127 -13.99 -29.00 -0.94
N ASN A 128 -13.55 -29.34 -2.15
CA ASN A 128 -12.39 -28.73 -2.78
C ASN A 128 -12.57 -27.21 -2.98
N LYS A 129 -13.75 -26.77 -3.46
CA LYS A 129 -14.09 -25.35 -3.66
C LYS A 129 -14.11 -24.55 -2.36
N ASN A 130 -14.58 -25.15 -1.28
CA ASN A 130 -14.65 -24.52 0.04
C ASN A 130 -13.33 -24.65 0.83
N ASN A 131 -12.28 -25.21 0.22
CA ASN A 131 -11.01 -25.52 0.87
C ASN A 131 -11.18 -26.39 2.14
N CYS A 132 -12.17 -27.29 2.11
CA CYS A 132 -12.45 -28.28 3.15
C CYS A 132 -11.80 -29.62 2.79
N LEU A 133 -11.54 -30.46 3.81
CA LEU A 133 -11.01 -31.80 3.65
C LEU A 133 -12.09 -32.82 4.01
N LEU A 134 -12.45 -33.69 3.04
CA LEU A 134 -13.21 -34.90 3.32
C LEU A 134 -12.23 -36.01 3.68
N VAL A 135 -12.42 -36.63 4.84
CA VAL A 135 -11.53 -37.66 5.39
C VAL A 135 -12.34 -38.90 5.77
N CYS A 136 -11.68 -40.06 5.77
CA CYS A 136 -12.28 -41.28 6.27
C CYS A 136 -12.48 -41.20 7.79
N LEU A 137 -13.74 -41.22 8.25
CA LEU A 137 -14.12 -41.14 9.67
C LEU A 137 -14.03 -42.48 10.43
N THR A 138 -13.57 -43.55 9.78
CA THR A 138 -13.39 -44.85 10.42
C THR A 138 -12.28 -44.78 11.48
N PRO A 139 -12.48 -45.27 12.72
CA PRO A 139 -11.50 -45.19 13.79
C PRO A 139 -10.10 -45.73 13.43
N LYS A 140 -9.05 -45.21 14.07
CA LYS A 140 -7.64 -45.59 13.80
C LYS A 140 -7.39 -47.09 14.00
N SER A 141 -8.14 -47.72 14.90
CA SER A 141 -8.09 -49.15 15.16
C SER A 141 -8.54 -50.01 13.97
N ALA A 142 -9.35 -49.47 13.06
CA ALA A 142 -9.90 -50.17 11.91
C ALA A 142 -9.44 -49.59 10.56
N CYS A 143 -8.96 -48.35 10.54
CA CYS A 143 -8.36 -47.72 9.37
C CYS A 143 -6.98 -47.18 9.73
N LYS A 144 -5.92 -47.78 9.18
CA LYS A 144 -4.54 -47.28 9.33
C LYS A 144 -4.41 -45.81 8.86
N ALA A 145 -5.24 -45.43 7.90
CA ALA A 145 -5.35 -44.11 7.30
C ALA A 145 -6.43 -43.22 7.95
N ASN A 146 -6.88 -43.47 9.18
CA ASN A 146 -7.88 -42.59 9.82
C ASN A 146 -7.35 -41.14 9.93
N GLY A 147 -8.06 -40.21 9.28
CA GLY A 147 -7.66 -38.81 9.13
C GLY A 147 -6.74 -38.51 7.94
N ASP A 148 -6.49 -39.49 7.07
CA ASP A 148 -5.74 -39.32 5.83
C ASP A 148 -6.57 -38.59 4.75
N THR A 149 -5.87 -37.89 3.86
CA THR A 149 -6.43 -37.02 2.82
C THR A 149 -6.50 -37.68 1.44
N PHE A 150 -6.20 -38.99 1.35
CA PHE A 150 -6.16 -39.77 0.11
C PHE A 150 -7.27 -39.41 -0.90
N GLY A 151 -8.54 -39.51 -0.49
CA GLY A 151 -9.68 -39.24 -1.40
C GLY A 151 -9.66 -37.83 -1.99
N MET A 152 -9.34 -36.84 -1.14
CA MET A 152 -9.21 -35.44 -1.56
C MET A 152 -7.94 -35.19 -2.38
N ASP A 153 -6.84 -35.87 -2.08
CA ASP A 153 -5.57 -35.68 -2.78
C ASP A 153 -5.63 -36.26 -4.20
N GLU A 154 -6.20 -37.46 -4.36
CA GLU A 154 -6.44 -38.05 -5.68
C GLU A 154 -7.46 -37.21 -6.47
N TYR A 155 -8.54 -36.74 -5.82
CA TYR A 155 -9.47 -35.82 -6.46
C TYR A 155 -8.78 -34.52 -6.89
N ARG A 156 -7.93 -33.91 -6.05
CA ARG A 156 -7.20 -32.67 -6.39
C ARG A 156 -6.17 -32.87 -7.50
N LYS A 157 -5.51 -34.04 -7.52
CA LYS A 157 -4.61 -34.44 -8.61
C LYS A 157 -5.38 -34.57 -9.92
N ALA A 158 -6.54 -35.24 -9.91
CA ALA A 158 -7.40 -35.41 -11.07
C ALA A 158 -8.05 -34.10 -11.54
N ALA A 159 -8.50 -33.26 -10.60
CA ALA A 159 -9.19 -32.01 -10.87
C ALA A 159 -8.27 -30.84 -11.24
N GLY A 160 -6.95 -31.00 -11.17
CA GLY A 160 -6.00 -29.98 -11.58
C GLY A 160 -6.24 -28.62 -10.92
N GLY A 161 -6.20 -28.59 -9.58
CA GLY A 161 -6.41 -27.42 -8.69
C GLY A 161 -6.82 -26.08 -9.33
N ASN A 162 -8.10 -25.69 -9.21
CA ASN A 162 -8.66 -24.31 -9.30
C ASN A 162 -8.06 -23.36 -10.37
N LYS A 163 -7.69 -23.88 -11.54
CA LYS A 163 -7.12 -23.08 -12.64
C LYS A 163 -8.10 -22.77 -13.75
N GLU A 164 -9.30 -23.34 -13.78
CA GLU A 164 -10.17 -23.28 -14.96
C GLU A 164 -10.62 -21.85 -15.34
N MET A 165 -11.10 -21.06 -14.37
CA MET A 165 -11.44 -19.65 -14.62
C MET A 165 -10.20 -18.79 -14.91
N GLU A 166 -9.04 -19.12 -14.32
CA GLU A 166 -7.79 -18.40 -14.60
C GLU A 166 -7.26 -18.72 -15.99
N ILE A 167 -7.39 -19.98 -16.43
CA ILE A 167 -7.10 -20.45 -17.78
C ILE A 167 -8.06 -19.77 -18.76
N ARG A 168 -9.35 -19.65 -18.45
CA ARG A 168 -10.35 -19.01 -19.32
C ARG A 168 -10.21 -17.49 -19.37
N LEU A 169 -9.92 -16.82 -18.25
CA LEU A 169 -9.54 -15.41 -18.25
C LEU A 169 -8.24 -15.21 -19.05
N SER A 170 -7.25 -16.09 -18.89
CA SER A 170 -6.03 -16.07 -19.69
C SER A 170 -6.30 -16.30 -21.19
N ALA A 171 -7.23 -17.20 -21.53
CA ALA A 171 -7.64 -17.46 -22.91
C ALA A 171 -8.40 -16.27 -23.52
N LEU A 172 -9.31 -15.65 -22.76
CA LEU A 172 -9.98 -14.41 -23.13
C LEU A 172 -8.95 -13.30 -23.37
N VAL A 173 -8.02 -13.10 -22.43
CA VAL A 173 -6.91 -12.13 -22.55
C VAL A 173 -6.07 -12.40 -23.80
N ALA A 174 -5.85 -13.66 -24.17
CA ALA A 174 -5.11 -14.02 -25.38
C ALA A 174 -5.87 -13.70 -26.68
N GLN A 175 -7.20 -13.62 -26.64
CA GLN A 175 -8.05 -13.26 -27.78
C GLN A 175 -8.24 -11.74 -27.91
N LEU A 176 -8.11 -10.99 -26.81
CA LEU A 176 -8.32 -9.55 -26.81
C LEU A 176 -7.13 -8.78 -27.40
N GLN A 177 -7.43 -7.83 -28.28
CA GLN A 177 -6.47 -6.83 -28.72
C GLN A 177 -6.59 -5.57 -27.88
N ALA A 178 -5.46 -5.12 -27.32
CA ALA A 178 -5.43 -3.93 -26.49
C ALA A 178 -5.67 -2.67 -27.35
N PRO A 179 -6.61 -1.80 -27.00
CA PRO A 179 -6.85 -0.57 -27.76
C PRO A 179 -5.66 0.39 -27.60
N ALA A 180 -5.41 1.22 -28.62
CA ALA A 180 -4.39 2.26 -28.55
C ALA A 180 -4.75 3.38 -27.57
N SER A 181 -6.04 3.72 -27.49
CA SER A 181 -6.57 4.75 -26.59
C SER A 181 -7.86 4.25 -25.92
N PHE A 182 -8.02 4.58 -24.65
CA PHE A 182 -9.21 4.25 -23.88
C PHE A 182 -9.63 5.45 -23.03
N LEU A 183 -10.88 5.90 -23.15
CA LEU A 183 -11.43 6.95 -22.28
C LEU A 183 -12.13 6.26 -21.11
N LEU A 184 -11.66 6.49 -19.89
CA LEU A 184 -12.32 5.94 -18.71
C LEU A 184 -13.53 6.81 -18.34
N THR A 185 -14.71 6.21 -18.24
CA THR A 185 -16.00 6.84 -17.94
C THR A 185 -16.76 6.06 -16.88
N CYS A 186 -17.82 6.64 -16.32
CA CYS A 186 -18.76 5.91 -15.47
C CYS A 186 -19.54 4.84 -16.25
N ASP A 187 -19.75 5.04 -17.55
CA ASP A 187 -20.35 4.03 -18.42
C ASP A 187 -19.23 3.17 -19.01
N LEU A 188 -19.02 2.00 -18.41
CA LEU A 188 -18.02 1.03 -18.87
C LEU A 188 -18.60 0.13 -19.96
N PRO A 189 -17.76 -0.40 -20.88
CA PRO A 189 -18.22 -1.29 -21.93
C PRO A 189 -18.75 -2.61 -21.36
N ASN A 190 -19.80 -3.15 -21.98
CA ASN A 190 -20.32 -4.48 -21.67
C ASN A 190 -19.38 -5.60 -22.16
N GLU A 191 -18.47 -5.31 -23.08
CA GLU A 191 -17.47 -6.25 -23.59
C GLU A 191 -16.19 -6.22 -22.74
N ALA A 192 -15.43 -7.31 -22.76
CA ALA A 192 -14.16 -7.36 -22.04
C ALA A 192 -13.10 -6.51 -22.75
N VAL A 193 -12.36 -5.70 -21.99
CA VAL A 193 -11.31 -4.82 -22.52
C VAL A 193 -10.01 -5.04 -21.75
N LEU A 194 -8.93 -5.33 -22.48
CA LEU A 194 -7.59 -5.44 -21.92
C LEU A 194 -6.82 -4.14 -22.15
N LEU A 195 -6.50 -3.44 -21.07
CA LEU A 195 -5.64 -2.25 -21.08
C LEU A 195 -4.19 -2.67 -20.80
N THR A 196 -3.24 -2.23 -21.62
CA THR A 196 -1.82 -2.60 -21.48
C THR A 196 -0.92 -1.38 -21.44
N GLU A 197 0.39 -1.58 -21.33
CA GLU A 197 1.40 -0.50 -21.38
C GLU A 197 1.39 0.29 -22.70
N LYS A 198 0.80 -0.27 -23.77
CA LYS A 198 0.60 0.40 -25.06
C LYS A 198 -0.68 1.22 -25.11
N THR A 199 -1.62 0.95 -24.21
CA THR A 199 -2.92 1.63 -24.16
C THR A 199 -2.77 2.95 -23.43
N THR A 200 -3.22 4.03 -24.07
CA THR A 200 -3.30 5.36 -23.44
C THR A 200 -4.67 5.56 -22.82
N VAL A 201 -4.74 5.51 -21.50
CA VAL A 201 -5.95 5.74 -20.71
C VAL A 201 -6.09 7.24 -20.41
N THR A 202 -7.20 7.82 -20.85
CA THR A 202 -7.55 9.21 -20.60
C THR A 202 -8.47 9.31 -19.38
N LEU A 203 -8.05 10.10 -18.40
CA LEU A 203 -8.77 10.33 -17.14
C LEU A 203 -9.30 11.77 -17.11
N LYS A 204 -10.60 11.98 -17.28
CA LYS A 204 -11.21 13.32 -17.40
C LYS A 204 -12.63 13.31 -16.88
N ASN A 205 -13.03 14.38 -16.17
CA ASN A 205 -14.38 14.57 -15.61
C ASN A 205 -14.86 13.45 -14.67
N ILE A 206 -13.93 12.69 -14.08
CA ILE A 206 -14.23 11.58 -13.17
C ILE A 206 -13.40 11.70 -11.90
N GLU A 207 -13.92 11.13 -10.83
CA GLU A 207 -13.17 10.73 -9.64
C GLU A 207 -12.95 9.22 -9.69
N ILE A 208 -11.74 8.74 -9.41
CA ILE A 208 -11.50 7.29 -9.28
C ILE A 208 -10.84 6.94 -7.95
N SER A 209 -11.03 5.72 -7.49
CA SER A 209 -10.32 5.23 -6.30
C SER A 209 -8.80 5.23 -6.50
N GLU A 210 -8.06 5.52 -5.44
CA GLU A 210 -6.60 5.54 -5.42
C GLU A 210 -6.00 4.21 -5.90
N LYS A 211 -6.63 3.07 -5.54
CA LYS A 211 -6.23 1.72 -5.93
C LYS A 211 -6.33 1.55 -7.45
N LEU A 212 -7.46 1.96 -8.05
CA LEU A 212 -7.63 1.93 -9.50
C LEU A 212 -6.62 2.84 -10.20
N PHE A 213 -6.42 4.06 -9.69
CA PHE A 213 -5.43 4.98 -10.25
C PHE A 213 -4.02 4.38 -10.27
N PHE A 214 -3.55 3.78 -9.17
CA PHE A 214 -2.20 3.21 -9.13
C PHE A 214 -2.01 2.00 -10.03
N VAL A 215 -2.99 1.10 -10.10
CA VAL A 215 -2.88 -0.05 -11.00
C VAL A 215 -2.83 0.44 -12.45
N LEU A 216 -3.67 1.40 -12.85
CA LEU A 216 -3.60 2.00 -14.18
C LEU A 216 -2.28 2.74 -14.42
N LEU A 217 -1.77 3.46 -13.42
CA LEU A 217 -0.49 4.17 -13.49
C LEU A 217 0.70 3.23 -13.74
N GLU A 218 0.66 2.04 -13.16
CA GLU A 218 1.70 1.00 -13.26
C GLU A 218 1.59 0.17 -14.56
N LYS A 219 0.38 0.04 -15.12
CA LYS A 219 0.10 -0.94 -16.18
C LYS A 219 -0.23 -0.31 -17.53
N THR A 220 -0.50 0.99 -17.59
CA THR A 220 -0.97 1.69 -18.80
C THR A 220 -0.29 3.04 -18.97
N ARG A 221 -0.41 3.68 -20.14
CA ARG A 221 -0.03 5.09 -20.32
C ARG A 221 -1.16 5.98 -19.85
N ILE A 222 -0.87 7.01 -19.06
CA ILE A 222 -1.91 7.89 -18.49
C ILE A 222 -1.88 9.27 -19.13
N THR A 223 -3.06 9.75 -19.54
CA THR A 223 -3.30 11.15 -19.88
C THR A 223 -4.33 11.73 -18.91
N VAL A 224 -3.93 12.76 -18.15
CA VAL A 224 -4.83 13.45 -17.21
C VAL A 224 -5.47 14.65 -17.89
N GLY A 225 -6.79 14.63 -17.99
CA GLY A 225 -7.62 15.71 -18.51
C GLY A 225 -8.13 16.66 -17.42
N LYS A 226 -9.04 17.56 -17.80
CA LYS A 226 -9.70 18.48 -16.86
C LYS A 226 -10.59 17.72 -15.86
N ARG A 227 -10.74 18.27 -14.65
CA ARG A 227 -11.67 17.78 -13.61
C ARG A 227 -11.49 16.28 -13.32
N PHE A 228 -10.23 15.86 -13.14
CA PHE A 228 -9.90 14.53 -12.65
C PHE A 228 -9.54 14.60 -11.17
N SER A 229 -10.03 13.65 -10.37
CA SER A 229 -9.68 13.51 -8.95
C SER A 229 -9.47 12.05 -8.53
N ILE A 230 -8.80 11.87 -7.40
CA ILE A 230 -8.64 10.58 -6.73
C ILE A 230 -9.18 10.63 -5.30
N SER A 231 -9.77 9.53 -4.86
CA SER A 231 -10.28 9.35 -3.50
C SER A 231 -9.89 8.00 -2.92
N SER A 232 -10.12 7.80 -1.61
CA SER A 232 -9.78 6.56 -0.93
C SER A 232 -10.51 5.37 -1.54
N HIS A 233 -9.86 4.21 -1.59
CA HIS A 233 -10.52 3.00 -2.06
C HIS A 233 -11.45 2.41 -0.98
N ASN A 234 -12.66 2.03 -1.40
CA ASN A 234 -13.62 1.29 -0.59
C ASN A 234 -14.12 0.10 -1.41
N GLU A 235 -13.89 -1.12 -0.93
CA GLU A 235 -14.23 -2.36 -1.66
C GLU A 235 -15.75 -2.53 -1.86
N ASN A 236 -16.55 -1.83 -1.06
CA ASN A 236 -18.01 -1.89 -1.10
C ASN A 236 -18.65 -0.77 -1.93
N GLU A 237 -17.85 0.11 -2.54
CA GLU A 237 -18.36 1.24 -3.32
C GLU A 237 -17.77 1.25 -4.74
N ASP A 238 -18.49 1.90 -5.64
CA ASP A 238 -18.02 2.13 -7.01
C ASP A 238 -16.71 2.90 -7.03
N CYS A 239 -15.76 2.35 -7.79
CA CYS A 239 -14.41 2.86 -7.92
C CYS A 239 -14.27 4.02 -8.94
N ILE A 240 -15.34 4.36 -9.68
CA ILE A 240 -15.41 5.49 -10.61
C ILE A 240 -16.66 6.31 -10.30
N ARG A 241 -16.55 7.63 -10.28
CA ARG A 241 -17.68 8.55 -10.03
C ARG A 241 -17.61 9.76 -10.92
N GLU A 242 -18.75 10.38 -11.17
CA GLU A 242 -18.78 11.67 -11.83
C GLU A 242 -18.23 12.76 -10.89
N HIS A 243 -17.40 13.66 -11.43
CA HIS A 243 -16.77 14.75 -10.68
C HIS A 243 -17.77 15.86 -10.23
N ILE A 244 -19.08 15.59 -10.22
CA ILE A 244 -20.11 16.55 -9.76
C ILE A 244 -20.25 16.50 -8.22
N ILE A 245 -20.00 15.33 -7.60
CA ILE A 245 -20.24 15.10 -6.17
C ILE A 245 -18.89 15.10 -5.44
N ALA A 246 -18.46 16.26 -4.94
CA ALA A 246 -17.26 16.34 -4.10
C ALA A 246 -17.52 15.66 -2.75
N ARG A 247 -17.05 14.42 -2.57
CA ARG A 247 -17.03 13.79 -1.25
C ARG A 247 -15.86 14.29 -0.41
N GLU A 248 -16.09 14.27 0.90
CA GLU A 248 -15.09 14.37 1.97
C GLU A 248 -14.19 13.10 2.04
N GLY A 249 -13.72 12.58 0.89
CA GLY A 249 -12.89 11.37 0.83
C GLY A 249 -11.46 11.64 1.26
N ARG A 250 -10.98 10.99 2.32
CA ARG A 250 -9.65 11.19 2.92
C ARG A 250 -8.57 10.38 2.22
N LEU A 251 -7.80 10.98 1.33
CA LEU A 251 -6.71 10.27 0.64
C LEU A 251 -5.59 9.93 1.64
N CYS A 252 -5.33 8.63 1.82
CA CYS A 252 -4.27 8.10 2.66
C CYS A 252 -3.28 7.31 1.80
N LEU A 253 -2.26 7.97 1.26
CA LEU A 253 -1.24 7.28 0.46
C LEU A 253 -0.14 6.71 1.35
N LYS A 254 -0.05 5.38 1.38
CA LYS A 254 1.04 4.64 2.04
C LYS A 254 1.68 3.72 1.01
N THR A 255 2.96 3.94 0.70
CA THR A 255 3.68 3.05 -0.22
C THR A 255 5.05 2.70 0.32
N TYR A 256 5.38 1.42 0.23
CA TYR A 256 6.66 0.85 0.69
C TYR A 256 7.42 0.11 -0.42
N TRP A 257 6.94 0.15 -1.68
CA TRP A 257 7.54 -0.52 -2.83
C TRP A 257 8.05 0.46 -3.89
N GLU A 258 8.96 -0.02 -4.75
CA GLU A 258 9.44 0.72 -5.91
C GLU A 258 8.39 0.65 -7.03
N VAL A 259 8.03 1.80 -7.58
CA VAL A 259 7.08 1.92 -8.71
C VAL A 259 7.77 1.60 -10.04
N SER A 260 7.02 1.11 -11.04
CA SER A 260 7.58 0.79 -12.36
C SER A 260 8.14 2.03 -13.07
N SER A 261 8.99 1.79 -14.08
CA SER A 261 9.47 2.85 -14.97
C SER A 261 8.32 3.54 -15.71
N LEU A 262 7.29 2.78 -16.09
CA LEU A 262 6.09 3.31 -16.75
C LEU A 262 5.33 4.28 -15.84
N ALA A 263 5.16 3.92 -14.56
CA ALA A 263 4.54 4.82 -13.58
C ALA A 263 5.32 6.13 -13.43
N LEU A 264 6.65 6.09 -13.38
CA LEU A 264 7.48 7.29 -13.31
C LEU A 264 7.38 8.16 -14.56
N GLU A 265 7.37 7.55 -15.75
CA GLU A 265 7.18 8.23 -17.03
C GLU A 265 5.80 8.91 -17.11
N ASN A 266 4.76 8.22 -16.64
CA ASN A 266 3.41 8.79 -16.52
C ASN A 266 3.40 10.01 -15.59
N ILE A 267 3.99 9.91 -14.39
CA ILE A 267 4.07 11.02 -13.43
C ILE A 267 4.82 12.21 -14.04
N GLU A 268 5.92 11.96 -14.74
CA GLU A 268 6.72 13.02 -15.37
C GLU A 268 5.89 13.83 -16.36
N ARG A 269 5.09 13.15 -17.21
CA ARG A 269 4.23 13.75 -18.24
C ARG A 269 3.02 14.50 -17.69
N MET A 270 2.53 14.16 -16.49
CA MET A 270 1.36 14.81 -15.92
C MET A 270 1.59 16.31 -15.70
N PRO A 271 0.61 17.18 -16.00
CA PRO A 271 0.71 18.58 -15.63
C PRO A 271 0.76 18.78 -14.11
N PRO A 272 1.37 19.86 -13.60
CA PRO A 272 1.27 20.20 -12.18
C PRO A 272 -0.20 20.49 -11.81
N SER A 273 -0.58 20.15 -10.58
CA SER A 273 -1.94 20.37 -10.05
C SER A 273 -3.09 19.87 -10.96
N SER A 274 -2.87 18.77 -11.68
CA SER A 274 -3.86 18.17 -12.58
C SER A 274 -4.79 17.18 -11.89
N ILE A 275 -4.40 16.62 -10.75
CA ILE A 275 -5.14 15.57 -10.03
C ILE A 275 -5.75 16.17 -8.76
N GLY A 276 -7.07 16.32 -8.69
CA GLY A 276 -7.75 16.71 -7.46
C GLY A 276 -7.66 15.64 -6.37
N CYS A 277 -7.41 16.02 -5.13
CA CYS A 277 -7.54 15.12 -3.99
C CYS A 277 -7.76 15.90 -2.68
N SER A 278 -8.37 15.25 -1.70
CA SER A 278 -8.45 15.74 -0.32
C SER A 278 -7.46 14.96 0.53
N LEU A 279 -6.41 15.61 1.01
CA LEU A 279 -5.25 14.96 1.64
C LEU A 279 -5.48 14.77 3.14
N ASP A 280 -5.34 13.53 3.62
CA ASP A 280 -5.27 13.22 5.06
C ASP A 280 -3.83 12.85 5.46
N LYS A 281 -3.27 11.78 4.90
CA LYS A 281 -1.92 11.31 5.29
C LYS A 281 -1.12 10.74 4.13
N PHE A 282 0.11 11.23 3.94
CA PHE A 282 1.08 10.68 2.99
C PHE A 282 2.30 10.11 3.69
N TYR A 283 2.56 8.83 3.45
CA TYR A 283 3.75 8.12 3.90
C TYR A 283 4.40 7.43 2.70
N LEU A 284 5.34 8.13 2.07
CA LEU A 284 6.05 7.64 0.88
C LEU A 284 7.52 7.40 1.24
N LYS A 285 7.93 6.14 1.26
CA LYS A 285 9.30 5.75 1.64
C LYS A 285 10.02 5.05 0.50
N LYS A 286 11.25 5.50 0.24
CA LYS A 286 12.21 4.89 -0.69
C LYS A 286 11.65 4.65 -2.09
N THR A 287 10.79 5.54 -2.59
CA THR A 287 10.11 5.40 -3.88
C THR A 287 10.17 6.67 -4.72
N GLY A 288 10.19 6.52 -6.05
CA GLY A 288 10.05 7.64 -6.98
C GLY A 288 8.64 8.20 -7.09
N LEU A 289 7.64 7.53 -6.49
CA LEU A 289 6.28 8.02 -6.39
C LEU A 289 6.18 9.37 -5.67
N ILE A 290 7.17 9.75 -4.86
CA ILE A 290 7.26 11.09 -4.25
C ILE A 290 7.06 12.19 -5.30
N ASN A 291 7.47 11.99 -6.56
CA ASN A 291 7.29 12.98 -7.63
C ASN A 291 5.83 13.22 -8.06
N ILE A 292 4.85 12.48 -7.53
CA ILE A 292 3.42 12.75 -7.73
C ILE A 292 2.97 14.02 -7.00
N LEU A 293 3.62 14.42 -5.90
CA LEU A 293 3.14 15.50 -5.02
C LEU A 293 2.81 16.80 -5.78
N PRO A 294 3.66 17.30 -6.69
CA PRO A 294 3.35 18.53 -7.43
C PRO A 294 2.25 18.38 -8.47
N LYS A 295 1.86 17.15 -8.82
CA LYS A 295 0.77 16.82 -9.75
C LYS A 295 -0.59 16.87 -9.06
N LEU A 296 -0.60 16.86 -7.73
CA LEU A 296 -1.80 16.91 -6.92
C LEU A 296 -2.28 18.36 -6.75
N ARG A 297 -3.60 18.52 -6.77
CA ARG A 297 -4.34 19.74 -6.45
C ARG A 297 -5.11 19.47 -5.17
N ILE A 298 -4.47 19.82 -4.05
CA ILE A 298 -5.01 19.60 -2.71
C ILE A 298 -6.02 20.71 -2.37
N ASN A 299 -7.20 20.33 -1.88
CA ASN A 299 -8.23 21.28 -1.48
C ASN A 299 -7.76 22.17 -0.31
N LYS A 300 -8.05 23.48 -0.35
CA LYS A 300 -7.66 24.49 0.65
C LYS A 300 -8.50 24.44 1.93
N ASP A 301 -9.73 23.92 1.82
CA ASP A 301 -10.72 23.96 2.90
C ASP A 301 -10.56 22.79 3.88
N TRP A 302 -9.66 21.84 3.59
CA TRP A 302 -9.47 20.66 4.41
C TRP A 302 -8.59 20.92 5.65
N LYS A 303 -8.92 20.22 6.74
CA LYS A 303 -8.22 20.32 8.03
C LYS A 303 -6.96 19.45 8.02
N TYR A 304 -5.84 20.05 8.42
CA TYR A 304 -4.53 19.49 8.76
C TYR A 304 -4.21 18.04 8.32
N GLY A 305 -3.24 17.87 7.42
CA GLY A 305 -2.70 16.56 7.02
C GLY A 305 -1.32 16.23 7.58
N GLU A 306 -0.89 14.98 7.40
CA GLU A 306 0.46 14.49 7.73
C GLU A 306 1.27 14.16 6.46
N LEU A 307 2.52 14.62 6.37
CA LEU A 307 3.44 14.32 5.27
C LEU A 307 4.74 13.70 5.79
N THR A 308 4.98 12.43 5.47
CA THR A 308 6.23 11.73 5.75
C THR A 308 6.86 11.22 4.46
N LEU A 309 8.06 11.71 4.15
CA LEU A 309 8.82 11.34 2.97
C LEU A 309 10.21 10.83 3.37
N ASP A 310 10.58 9.64 2.90
CA ASP A 310 11.95 9.10 3.02
C ASP A 310 12.49 8.85 1.62
N ALA A 311 13.60 9.50 1.28
CA ALA A 311 14.29 9.28 0.02
C ALA A 311 15.78 8.98 0.24
N ASN A 312 16.15 7.71 0.14
CA ASN A 312 17.54 7.27 0.22
C ASN A 312 18.33 7.45 -1.10
N LYS A 313 17.67 7.66 -2.24
CA LYS A 313 18.28 7.88 -3.56
C LYS A 313 17.85 9.23 -4.13
N LYS A 314 18.79 9.98 -4.74
CA LYS A 314 18.51 11.28 -5.39
C LYS A 314 17.41 11.17 -6.46
N LYS A 315 17.38 10.06 -7.21
CA LYS A 315 16.37 9.81 -8.26
C LYS A 315 14.92 9.88 -7.73
N HIS A 316 14.68 9.57 -6.45
CA HIS A 316 13.33 9.55 -5.89
C HIS A 316 12.69 10.94 -5.80
N VAL A 317 13.48 12.00 -5.73
CA VAL A 317 12.99 13.39 -5.61
C VAL A 317 13.43 14.28 -6.77
N ALA A 318 14.11 13.70 -7.77
CA ALA A 318 14.71 14.45 -8.86
C ALA A 318 13.67 15.23 -9.68
N GLY A 319 12.48 14.66 -9.88
CA GLY A 319 11.37 15.32 -10.57
C GLY A 319 10.92 16.59 -9.84
N ILE A 320 10.71 16.52 -8.53
CA ILE A 320 10.35 17.69 -7.70
C ILE A 320 11.45 18.75 -7.72
N LEU A 321 12.70 18.36 -7.47
CA LEU A 321 13.80 19.33 -7.33
C LEU A 321 14.12 20.07 -8.64
N LYS A 322 13.82 19.46 -9.80
CA LYS A 322 13.95 20.08 -11.12
C LYS A 322 12.87 21.13 -11.41
N GLN A 323 11.75 21.13 -10.69
CA GLN A 323 10.65 22.05 -10.97
C GLN A 323 11.05 23.49 -10.68
N LYS A 324 10.64 24.40 -11.58
CA LYS A 324 10.87 25.84 -11.43
C LYS A 324 9.98 26.44 -10.34
N HIS A 325 8.74 25.99 -10.27
CA HIS A 325 7.71 26.54 -9.37
C HIS A 325 7.57 25.71 -8.10
N ILE A 326 7.22 26.38 -7.00
CA ILE A 326 6.78 25.73 -5.77
C ILE A 326 5.39 25.14 -5.95
N PHE A 327 5.07 24.06 -5.24
CA PHE A 327 3.75 23.44 -5.25
C PHE A 327 3.04 23.64 -3.91
N TYR A 328 1.73 23.78 -3.95
CA TYR A 328 0.89 23.85 -2.76
C TYR A 328 0.78 22.47 -2.12
N ALA A 329 1.30 22.33 -0.90
CA ALA A 329 1.30 21.07 -0.17
C ALA A 329 0.04 20.88 0.71
N GLY A 330 -0.91 21.82 0.73
CA GLY A 330 -2.03 21.77 1.69
C GLY A 330 -1.66 22.32 3.07
N LYS A 331 -2.64 22.34 3.97
CA LYS A 331 -2.41 22.61 5.40
C LYS A 331 -1.89 21.34 6.06
N MET A 332 -0.65 21.38 6.56
CA MET A 332 0.03 20.22 7.14
C MET A 332 0.28 20.45 8.63
N GLU A 333 -0.24 19.58 9.49
CA GLU A 333 0.08 19.59 10.92
C GLU A 333 1.48 19.02 11.17
N SER A 334 1.89 18.00 10.44
CA SER A 334 3.18 17.33 10.65
C SER A 334 3.90 17.04 9.35
N ILE A 335 5.17 17.44 9.28
CA ILE A 335 6.07 17.19 8.16
C ILE A 335 7.31 16.46 8.68
N CYS A 336 7.56 15.26 8.15
CA CYS A 336 8.73 14.45 8.43
C CYS A 336 9.48 14.14 7.13
N LEU A 337 10.68 14.69 6.96
CA LEU A 337 11.50 14.49 5.75
C LEU A 337 12.83 13.83 6.10
N GLU A 338 13.11 12.70 5.46
CA GLU A 338 14.32 11.92 5.66
C GLU A 338 15.13 11.74 4.36
N GLY A 339 16.44 11.88 4.48
CA GLY A 339 17.36 11.70 3.36
C GLY A 339 17.25 12.82 2.32
N TYR A 340 17.29 12.46 1.03
CA TYR A 340 17.09 13.41 -0.07
C TYR A 340 15.72 14.12 -0.03
N ALA A 341 14.74 13.58 0.71
CA ALA A 341 13.44 14.21 0.86
C ALA A 341 13.52 15.54 1.62
N VAL A 342 14.58 15.77 2.41
CA VAL A 342 14.82 17.08 3.04
C VAL A 342 14.88 18.19 2.00
N GLY A 343 15.38 17.92 0.78
CA GLY A 343 15.38 18.90 -0.30
C GLY A 343 13.99 19.30 -0.80
N VAL A 344 12.98 18.44 -0.65
CA VAL A 344 11.60 18.69 -1.12
C VAL A 344 11.01 19.92 -0.45
N ILE A 345 11.42 20.23 0.79
CA ILE A 345 10.97 21.44 1.49
C ILE A 345 11.16 22.67 0.60
N THR A 346 12.28 22.81 -0.10
CA THR A 346 12.58 23.98 -0.96
C THR A 346 11.62 24.21 -2.13
N LYS A 347 10.73 23.25 -2.42
CA LYS A 347 9.76 23.29 -3.51
C LYS A 347 8.31 23.33 -3.00
N MET A 348 8.10 23.44 -1.69
CA MET A 348 6.77 23.54 -1.11
C MET A 348 6.39 25.01 -0.92
N ASP A 349 5.11 25.33 -1.07
CA ASP A 349 4.58 26.64 -0.68
C ASP A 349 4.61 26.76 0.85
N HIS A 350 5.52 27.60 1.34
CA HIS A 350 5.74 27.83 2.77
C HIS A 350 4.87 28.93 3.35
N ILE A 351 4.11 29.65 2.52
CA ILE A 351 3.56 30.96 2.87
C ILE A 351 2.35 30.85 3.82
N TYR A 352 1.75 29.66 3.96
CA TYR A 352 0.46 29.50 4.67
C TYR A 352 0.31 28.23 5.52
N SER A 353 1.38 27.45 5.74
CA SER A 353 1.26 26.20 6.49
C SER A 353 1.44 26.43 7.99
N ASP A 354 0.35 26.28 8.75
CA ASP A 354 0.36 26.13 10.20
C ASP A 354 0.91 24.74 10.56
N ILE A 355 2.24 24.62 10.64
CA ILE A 355 2.92 23.37 10.98
C ILE A 355 2.98 23.25 12.50
N ILE A 356 2.56 22.12 13.05
CA ILE A 356 2.79 21.80 14.46
C ILE A 356 4.15 21.12 14.61
N ASP A 357 4.45 20.14 13.76
CA ASP A 357 5.69 19.36 13.80
C ASP A 357 6.49 19.43 12.51
N LEU A 358 7.73 19.94 12.59
CA LEU A 358 8.72 19.82 11.51
C LEU A 358 9.90 18.94 11.96
N LYS A 359 10.08 17.80 11.29
CA LYS A 359 11.17 16.86 11.56
C LYS A 359 12.01 16.66 10.30
N LEU A 360 13.28 17.03 10.34
CA LEU A 360 14.21 16.82 9.23
C LEU A 360 15.38 15.93 9.68
N SER A 361 15.66 14.88 8.92
CA SER A 361 16.77 13.94 9.20
C SER A 361 17.60 13.69 7.95
N ALA A 362 18.92 13.84 8.07
CA ALA A 362 19.83 13.59 6.95
C ALA A 362 21.13 12.95 7.44
N ASN A 363 21.38 11.69 7.08
CA ASN A 363 22.62 10.99 7.45
C ASN A 363 23.83 11.30 6.54
N LYS A 364 23.63 12.01 5.42
CA LYS A 364 24.69 12.38 4.47
C LYS A 364 24.63 13.87 4.09
N LYS A 365 25.77 14.43 3.68
CA LYS A 365 25.87 15.85 3.27
C LYS A 365 25.04 16.13 2.01
N GLU A 366 25.00 15.19 1.07
CA GLU A 366 24.31 15.35 -0.22
C GLU A 366 22.79 15.50 -0.06
N HIS A 367 22.23 14.93 1.02
CA HIS A 367 20.80 14.96 1.33
C HIS A 367 20.26 16.38 1.56
N VAL A 368 21.11 17.30 2.07
CA VAL A 368 20.73 18.70 2.35
C VAL A 368 21.26 19.67 1.30
N ALA A 369 21.93 19.18 0.25
CA ALA A 369 22.59 20.03 -0.74
C ALA A 369 21.62 21.00 -1.43
N ALA A 370 20.41 20.55 -1.76
CA ALA A 370 19.37 21.39 -2.37
C ALA A 370 18.97 22.56 -1.47
N VAL A 371 18.82 22.33 -0.16
CA VAL A 371 18.47 23.38 0.81
C VAL A 371 19.60 24.38 0.97
N LEU A 372 20.84 23.88 1.10
CA LEU A 372 22.00 24.74 1.31
C LEU A 372 22.38 25.55 0.06
N ALA A 373 21.95 25.13 -1.12
CA ALA A 373 22.14 25.83 -2.39
C ALA A 373 21.16 27.01 -2.59
N LEU A 374 20.16 27.19 -1.72
CA LEU A 374 19.28 28.35 -1.79
C LEU A 374 20.08 29.64 -1.52
N ASP A 375 19.93 30.66 -2.36
CA ASP A 375 20.59 31.95 -2.14
C ASP A 375 20.02 32.66 -0.91
N GLN A 376 18.70 32.66 -0.77
CA GLN A 376 17.97 33.28 0.33
C GLN A 376 17.38 32.23 1.28
N PRO A 377 17.26 32.54 2.58
CA PRO A 377 16.55 31.68 3.51
C PRO A 377 15.05 31.62 3.15
N PHE A 378 14.41 30.50 3.43
CA PHE A 378 12.96 30.35 3.30
C PHE A 378 12.28 30.58 4.66
N TYR A 379 11.05 31.07 4.61
CA TYR A 379 10.29 31.49 5.78
C TYR A 379 9.33 30.39 6.23
N ILE A 380 9.33 30.09 7.52
CA ILE A 380 8.34 29.24 8.16
C ILE A 380 7.43 30.15 8.99
N PHE A 381 6.17 30.29 8.58
CA PHE A 381 5.24 31.25 9.17
C PHE A 381 4.74 30.83 10.54
N ARG A 382 4.49 29.54 10.76
CA ARG A 382 4.11 28.96 12.05
C ARG A 382 4.68 27.56 12.17
N VAL A 383 5.41 27.33 13.26
CA VAL A 383 5.96 26.03 13.67
C VAL A 383 5.96 25.96 15.19
N GLU A 384 5.35 24.92 15.76
CA GLU A 384 5.35 24.73 17.22
C GLU A 384 6.57 23.91 17.68
N ARG A 385 6.91 22.85 16.94
CA ARG A 385 7.99 21.92 17.27
C ARG A 385 8.88 21.69 16.05
N MET A 386 10.19 21.85 16.23
CA MET A 386 11.19 21.62 15.18
C MET A 386 12.35 20.75 15.68
N ASP A 387 12.52 19.58 15.07
CA ASP A 387 13.61 18.65 15.36
C ASP A 387 14.48 18.46 14.10
N LEU A 388 15.77 18.81 14.19
CA LEU A 388 16.74 18.63 13.11
C LEU A 388 17.82 17.65 13.52
N LYS A 389 17.99 16.58 12.73
CA LYS A 389 18.89 15.47 13.04
C LYS A 389 20.04 15.31 12.04
N GLU A 390 21.21 15.01 12.56
CA GLU A 390 22.42 14.71 11.80
C GLU A 390 22.84 15.86 10.86
N TYR A 391 23.02 15.64 9.55
CA TYR A 391 23.34 16.73 8.61
C TYR A 391 22.19 17.72 8.41
N ALA A 392 20.94 17.36 8.78
CA ALA A 392 19.79 18.26 8.67
C ALA A 392 19.91 19.47 9.60
N VAL A 393 20.75 19.42 10.64
CA VAL A 393 21.05 20.59 11.48
C VAL A 393 21.57 21.77 10.67
N ARG A 394 22.21 21.53 9.51
CA ARG A 394 22.72 22.61 8.64
C ARG A 394 21.61 23.41 7.97
N VAL A 395 20.39 22.87 7.90
CA VAL A 395 19.23 23.56 7.33
C VAL A 395 18.87 24.82 8.12
N ILE A 396 19.21 24.92 9.41
CA ILE A 396 18.99 26.14 10.22
C ILE A 396 19.60 27.40 9.59
N MET A 397 20.66 27.25 8.81
CA MET A 397 21.33 28.36 8.13
C MET A 397 20.49 28.97 7.00
N LYS A 398 19.39 28.30 6.62
CA LYS A 398 18.51 28.66 5.51
C LYS A 398 17.04 28.77 5.92
N ILE A 399 16.74 28.73 7.22
CA ILE A 399 15.39 28.91 7.76
C ILE A 399 15.29 30.29 8.42
N ARG A 400 14.15 30.96 8.24
CA ARG A 400 13.70 32.06 9.08
C ARG A 400 12.32 31.73 9.66
N ILE A 401 12.12 32.04 10.93
CA ILE A 401 10.84 31.88 11.63
C ILE A 401 10.30 33.27 11.94
N LYS A 402 9.00 33.48 11.74
CA LYS A 402 8.35 34.77 12.03
C LYS A 402 8.52 35.11 13.53
N GLU A 403 8.87 36.37 13.83
CA GLU A 403 9.26 36.81 15.18
C GLU A 403 8.20 36.59 16.27
N ASP A 404 6.92 36.63 15.89
CA ASP A 404 5.78 36.48 16.81
C ASP A 404 5.48 35.02 17.19
N VAL A 405 6.14 34.05 16.55
CA VAL A 405 5.93 32.63 16.83
C VAL A 405 6.81 32.20 17.98
N ILE A 406 6.20 31.51 18.96
CA ILE A 406 6.92 30.85 20.04
C ILE A 406 7.09 29.38 19.66
N LEU A 407 8.34 28.95 19.48
CA LEU A 407 8.68 27.54 19.36
C LEU A 407 8.53 26.87 20.73
N GLU A 408 7.58 25.97 20.84
CA GLU A 408 7.39 25.12 22.02
C GLU A 408 8.54 24.11 22.16
N ARG A 409 9.13 23.67 21.04
CA ARG A 409 10.32 22.79 21.05
C ARG A 409 11.26 23.05 19.89
N PHE A 410 12.56 23.14 20.18
CA PHE A 410 13.62 23.25 19.19
C PHE A 410 14.80 22.36 19.55
N VAL A 411 15.07 21.34 18.73
CA VAL A 411 16.10 20.33 18.99
C VAL A 411 17.09 20.26 17.82
N LEU A 412 18.38 20.39 18.15
CA LEU A 412 19.49 20.07 17.24
C LEU A 412 20.24 18.86 17.77
N ASP A 413 20.06 17.72 17.11
CA ASP A 413 20.66 16.44 17.52
C ASP A 413 21.58 15.91 16.41
N ALA A 414 22.89 16.05 16.61
CA ALA A 414 23.88 15.57 15.65
C ALA A 414 25.25 15.34 16.29
N ARG A 415 26.07 14.52 15.64
CA ARG A 415 27.49 14.39 16.00
C ARG A 415 28.24 15.70 15.74
N LYS A 416 29.28 15.98 16.54
CA LYS A 416 30.13 17.20 16.46
C LYS A 416 30.57 17.56 15.04
N LYS A 417 30.90 16.56 14.21
CA LYS A 417 31.34 16.75 12.81
C LYS A 417 30.29 17.44 11.92
N HIS A 418 28.99 17.23 12.19
CA HIS A 418 27.90 17.78 11.39
C HIS A 418 27.73 19.30 11.62
N PHE A 419 28.07 19.79 12.81
CA PHE A 419 28.04 21.21 13.18
C PHE A 419 29.21 22.06 12.64
N SER A 420 30.23 21.46 12.04
CA SER A 420 31.44 22.15 11.57
C SER A 420 31.16 23.36 10.67
N ARG A 421 30.11 23.32 9.84
CA ARG A 421 29.71 24.46 8.99
C ARG A 421 29.06 25.58 9.79
N ILE A 422 28.13 25.25 10.69
CA ILE A 422 27.44 26.20 11.58
C ILE A 422 28.44 26.95 12.46
N LEU A 423 29.48 26.26 12.95
CA LEU A 423 30.51 26.89 13.79
C LEU A 423 31.34 27.95 13.05
N LYS A 424 31.35 27.95 11.71
CA LYS A 424 32.01 28.96 10.88
C LYS A 424 31.16 30.22 10.69
N GLU A 425 29.87 30.15 10.98
CA GLU A 425 28.99 31.31 10.90
C GLU A 425 29.34 32.33 11.99
N GLY A 426 28.99 33.60 11.76
CA GLY A 426 29.14 34.66 12.77
C GLY A 426 28.33 34.36 14.03
N ASP A 427 28.75 34.87 15.19
CA ASP A 427 27.94 34.78 16.39
C ASP A 427 26.63 35.57 16.21
N GLY A 428 25.51 34.99 16.64
CA GLY A 428 24.17 35.57 16.48
C GLY A 428 23.70 35.82 15.03
N SER A 429 24.27 35.10 14.05
CA SER A 429 23.94 35.25 12.62
C SER A 429 22.73 34.44 12.16
N ILE A 430 22.33 33.41 12.92
CA ILE A 430 21.20 32.53 12.58
C ILE A 430 19.98 32.94 13.42
N GLU A 431 18.93 33.44 12.78
CA GLU A 431 17.74 33.97 13.45
C GLU A 431 16.67 32.88 13.66
N LEU A 432 16.23 32.68 14.91
CA LEU A 432 15.23 31.66 15.25
C LEU A 432 13.98 32.22 15.97
N GLY A 433 14.04 33.44 16.51
CA GLY A 433 12.91 34.05 17.21
C GLY A 433 12.78 33.61 18.67
N ARG A 434 11.55 33.37 19.14
CA ARG A 434 11.24 33.07 20.55
C ARG A 434 11.08 31.57 20.76
N ILE A 435 11.65 31.03 21.83
CA ILE A 435 11.66 29.58 22.12
C ILE A 435 11.38 29.35 23.59
N ARG A 436 10.54 28.36 23.92
CA ARG A 436 10.34 27.95 25.31
C ARG A 436 11.62 27.38 25.91
N GLN A 437 11.90 27.76 27.16
CA GLN A 437 13.13 27.36 27.84
C GLN A 437 13.26 25.83 28.01
N ASP A 438 12.17 25.14 28.33
CA ASP A 438 12.11 23.68 28.52
C ASP A 438 12.18 22.91 27.18
N GLY A 439 11.75 23.55 26.09
CA GLY A 439 11.81 23.04 24.72
C GLY A 439 13.15 23.23 24.01
N PHE A 440 14.08 24.00 24.55
CA PHE A 440 15.32 24.38 23.87
C PHE A 440 16.48 23.40 24.10
N LYS A 441 16.68 22.46 23.16
CA LYS A 441 17.72 21.42 23.24
C LYS A 441 18.77 21.63 22.14
N VAL A 442 19.67 22.58 22.38
CA VAL A 442 20.78 22.92 21.48
C VAL A 442 22.12 22.78 22.20
N PRO A 443 23.15 22.17 21.58
CA PRO A 443 24.50 22.13 22.15
C PRO A 443 25.07 23.54 22.43
N GLU A 444 25.66 23.76 23.61
CA GLU A 444 26.15 25.08 24.06
C GLU A 444 27.05 25.80 23.04
N LYS A 445 27.92 25.04 22.35
CA LYS A 445 28.85 25.59 21.33
C LYS A 445 28.13 26.21 20.13
N ILE A 446 26.89 25.78 19.88
CA ILE A 446 26.04 26.24 18.78
C ILE A 446 25.17 27.41 19.23
N ARG A 447 24.77 27.47 20.50
CA ARG A 447 23.93 28.55 21.04
C ARG A 447 24.45 29.95 20.70
N ARG A 448 25.76 30.19 20.81
CA ARG A 448 26.38 31.48 20.43
C ARG A 448 26.19 31.89 18.96
N LYS A 449 25.92 30.93 18.06
CA LYS A 449 25.69 31.19 16.63
C LYS A 449 24.24 31.59 16.34
N LEU A 450 23.35 31.36 17.29
CA LEU A 450 21.91 31.59 17.16
C LEU A 450 21.52 32.92 17.80
N ARG A 451 20.56 33.61 17.18
CA ARG A 451 19.85 34.75 17.72
C ARG A 451 18.44 34.29 18.09
N TYR A 452 18.21 34.13 19.40
CA TYR A 452 16.96 33.65 19.97
C TYR A 452 16.62 34.38 21.26
N THR A 453 15.37 34.29 21.67
CA THR A 453 14.88 34.72 22.99
C THR A 453 14.24 33.53 23.69
N LEU A 454 14.76 33.16 24.87
CA LEU A 454 14.09 32.16 25.71
C LEU A 454 12.90 32.78 26.43
N VAL A 455 11.80 32.03 26.54
CA VAL A 455 10.59 32.45 27.26
C VAL A 455 10.10 31.39 28.26
N ASP A 456 9.47 31.84 29.35
CA ASP A 456 8.77 30.99 30.34
C ASP A 456 7.43 30.46 29.79
N GLY A 457 6.67 29.69 30.58
CA GLY A 457 5.33 29.20 30.22
C GLY A 457 4.28 30.29 29.95
N GLY A 458 4.47 31.51 30.46
CA GLY A 458 3.64 32.68 30.17
C GLY A 458 4.13 33.51 28.97
N GLY A 459 5.20 33.09 28.29
CA GLY A 459 5.78 33.80 27.15
C GLY A 459 6.69 34.96 27.54
N ARG A 460 6.99 35.19 28.82
CA ARG A 460 7.89 36.27 29.26
C ARG A 460 9.35 35.86 29.07
N LYS A 461 10.20 36.83 28.72
CA LYS A 461 11.62 36.57 28.49
C LYS A 461 12.30 36.04 29.76
N VAL A 462 13.13 35.02 29.61
CA VAL A 462 13.93 34.45 30.70
C VAL A 462 15.42 34.52 30.36
N LEU A 463 16.24 34.72 31.39
CA LEU A 463 17.70 34.70 31.25
C LEU A 463 18.19 33.25 31.14
N GLU A 464 19.09 33.01 30.20
CA GLU A 464 19.75 31.72 30.09
C GLU A 464 20.69 31.51 31.29
N LYS A 465 20.43 30.48 32.10
CA LYS A 465 21.34 30.07 33.18
C LYS A 465 22.63 29.54 32.54
N LYS A 466 23.72 30.32 32.61
CA LYS A 466 25.05 29.85 32.22
C LYS A 466 25.48 28.73 33.18
N SER A 467 25.76 27.54 32.65
CA SER A 467 26.31 26.42 33.40
C SER A 467 27.74 26.74 33.85
N THR A 468 27.90 27.32 35.04
CA THR A 468 29.23 27.50 35.64
C THR A 468 29.74 26.17 36.17
N ARG A 469 30.45 25.40 35.33
CA ARG A 469 31.41 24.40 35.81
C ARG A 469 32.83 24.96 35.69
N GLY A 470 33.25 25.64 36.77
CA GLY A 470 34.61 25.68 37.30
C GLY A 470 35.72 26.34 36.47
N ARG A 471 35.96 27.62 36.72
CA ARG A 471 37.22 28.11 37.33
C ARG A 471 37.01 29.53 37.81
N ASN A 472 37.10 29.71 39.13
CA ASN A 472 37.22 31.00 39.79
C ASN A 472 38.39 31.77 39.18
N HIS A 473 38.13 32.97 38.67
CA HIS A 473 38.87 34.18 39.03
C HIS A 473 37.94 35.37 38.71
N GLY A 474 37.68 36.18 39.74
CA GLY A 474 36.70 37.24 39.69
C GLY A 474 37.04 38.35 38.69
N LYS A 475 35.99 38.95 38.14
CA LYS A 475 35.75 40.40 38.15
C LYS A 475 34.39 40.68 37.52
N TRP A 476 33.54 41.29 38.32
CA TRP A 476 32.29 41.95 37.96
C TRP A 476 32.50 42.95 36.82
N TRP A 477 31.64 42.95 35.79
CA TRP A 477 31.21 44.15 35.07
C TRP A 477 29.85 43.92 34.37
N GLY A 478 28.88 44.77 34.71
CA GLY A 478 28.08 45.49 33.71
C GLY A 478 26.78 44.84 33.20
N THR A 479 25.68 45.18 33.86
CA THR A 479 24.33 45.28 33.26
C THR A 479 24.38 46.05 31.93
N LYS A 480 23.88 45.44 30.84
CA LYS A 480 23.45 46.18 29.63
C LYS A 480 21.98 45.91 29.35
N LEU A 481 21.15 46.82 29.84
CA LEU A 481 19.82 47.09 29.34
C LEU A 481 19.98 47.50 27.85
N TRP A 482 19.53 46.67 26.91
CA TRP A 482 19.42 47.09 25.51
C TRP A 482 18.06 47.76 25.31
N ARG A 483 18.06 49.10 25.32
CA ARG A 483 16.96 49.91 24.78
C ARG A 483 17.00 49.81 23.26
N SER A 484 15.86 49.46 22.68
CA SER A 484 15.57 49.51 21.25
C SER A 484 15.75 50.93 20.73
N LYS A 485 16.62 51.13 19.73
CA LYS A 485 16.64 52.31 18.87
C LYS A 485 16.62 51.82 17.43
N TRP A 486 15.46 51.86 16.79
CA TRP A 486 15.36 52.05 15.35
C TRP A 486 14.22 53.03 15.08
N TRP A 487 14.58 54.10 14.39
CA TRP A 487 13.78 55.26 14.05
C TRP A 487 12.91 55.01 12.81
N THR A 488 11.77 55.67 12.82
CA THR A 488 10.88 56.06 11.72
C THR A 488 11.62 56.68 10.52
N ARG A 489 11.37 56.16 9.31
CA ARG A 489 11.15 56.97 8.08
C ARG A 489 10.80 56.08 6.86
N LYS A 490 9.51 56.01 6.53
CA LYS A 490 8.93 56.34 5.21
C LYS A 490 7.45 55.96 5.18
N LYS A 491 6.60 56.93 5.44
CA LYS A 491 5.27 57.08 4.83
C LYS A 491 5.25 58.51 4.32
N ASP A 492 5.60 58.66 3.05
CA ASP A 492 5.26 59.79 2.20
C ASP A 492 5.06 59.15 0.82
N LEU A 493 3.81 58.80 0.54
CA LEU A 493 3.14 58.69 -0.77
C LEU A 493 1.79 57.98 -0.53
N GLU A 494 0.74 58.76 -0.78
CA GLU A 494 -0.72 58.54 -0.63
C GLU A 494 -1.34 59.05 0.68
#